data_AF-A0A1F2T9E0-F1
#
_entry.id   AF-A0A1F2T9E0-F1
#
_cell.length_a   1.000
_cell.length_b   1.000
_cell.length_c   1.000
_cell.angle_alpha   90.00
_cell.angle_beta   90.00
_cell.angle_gamma   90.00
#
_symmetry.space_group_name_H-M   'P 1'
#
loop_
_entity.id
_entity.type
_entity.pdbx_description
1 polymer ?
#
loop_
_entity_poly.entity_id
_entity_poly.type
_entity_poly.pdbx_seq_one_letter_code
_entity_poly.pdbx_strand_id
1 'polypeptide(L)'
;MGGDAAVDVDAVMADLHGRVRERLRRQLADRTPAFEDRQLFAEVEAILRAASTTPDTARLILPELLGEPDTWRLTTSLRYQSHRGQAAASLFMFVKRRLLMPLMRWLYEYSRDNFERQRRTNHVLFACLQELALETALLRRDLNRLAASLPAARPDPPHPTPER
;
A
#
# COMPACT_ATOMS: atom_id res chain seq x y z
N MET A 1 4.67 48.82 -19.76
CA MET A 1 5.66 47.75 -19.54
C MET A 1 5.06 46.79 -18.53
N GLY A 2 4.38 45.75 -19.02
CA GLY A 2 3.82 44.71 -18.15
C GLY A 2 4.93 43.75 -17.77
N GLY A 3 5.25 43.69 -16.47
CA GLY A 3 6.18 42.70 -15.94
C GLY A 3 5.55 41.33 -16.06
N ASP A 4 6.17 40.47 -16.87
CA ASP A 4 5.87 39.04 -16.92
C ASP A 4 6.28 38.47 -15.55
N ALA A 5 5.31 38.38 -14.63
CA ALA A 5 5.54 37.85 -13.30
C ALA A 5 5.90 36.37 -13.47
N ALA A 6 7.20 36.07 -13.36
CA ALA A 6 7.70 34.71 -13.41
C ALA A 6 6.89 33.86 -12.42
N VAL A 7 6.06 32.97 -12.96
CA VAL A 7 5.23 32.08 -12.16
C VAL A 7 6.16 31.15 -11.40
N ASP A 8 6.13 31.27 -10.08
CA ASP A 8 6.86 30.35 -9.20
C ASP A 8 6.15 28.98 -9.22
N VAL A 9 6.73 28.06 -9.99
CA VAL A 9 6.22 26.69 -10.14
C VAL A 9 6.23 25.96 -8.81
N ASP A 10 7.21 26.21 -7.93
CA ASP A 10 7.31 25.51 -6.65
C ASP A 10 6.17 25.95 -5.72
N ALA A 11 5.86 27.25 -5.69
CA ALA A 11 4.70 27.77 -4.95
C ALA A 11 3.38 27.20 -5.47
N VAL A 12 3.21 27.10 -6.80
CA VAL A 12 2.00 26.52 -7.41
C VAL A 12 1.89 25.03 -7.09
N MET A 13 2.98 24.28 -7.14
CA MET A 13 2.99 22.85 -6.84
C MET A 13 2.73 22.58 -5.35
N ALA A 14 3.26 23.41 -4.45
CA ALA A 14 2.98 23.33 -3.02
C ALA A 14 1.49 23.59 -2.72
N ASP A 15 0.90 24.61 -3.33
CA ASP A 15 -0.52 24.92 -3.19
C ASP A 15 -1.41 23.81 -3.79
N LEU A 16 -1.05 23.27 -4.96
CA LEU A 16 -1.76 22.16 -5.57
C LEU A 16 -1.73 20.91 -4.66
N HIS A 17 -0.56 20.55 -4.14
CA HIS A 17 -0.42 19.44 -3.19
C HIS A 17 -1.27 19.67 -1.94
N GLY A 18 -1.30 20.89 -1.40
CA GLY A 18 -2.16 21.26 -0.27
C GLY A 18 -3.64 21.04 -0.58
N ARG A 19 -4.12 21.49 -1.74
CA ARG A 19 -5.52 21.33 -2.16
C ARG A 19 -5.90 19.87 -2.40
N VAL A 20 -5.03 19.08 -3.03
CA VAL A 20 -5.24 17.65 -3.24
C VAL A 20 -5.31 16.91 -1.90
N ARG A 21 -4.39 17.21 -0.98
CA ARG A 21 -4.34 16.62 0.35
C ARG A 21 -5.61 16.90 1.15
N GLU A 22 -6.07 18.15 1.16
CA GLU A 22 -7.30 18.54 1.88
C GLU A 22 -8.57 17.95 1.24
N ARG A 23 -8.60 17.79 -0.10
CA ARG A 23 -9.70 17.09 -0.79
C ARG A 23 -9.72 15.61 -0.41
N LEU A 24 -8.58 14.94 -0.42
CA LEU A 24 -8.46 13.54 -0.06
C LEU A 24 -8.90 13.28 1.38
N ARG A 25 -8.43 14.12 2.32
CA ARG A 25 -8.84 14.04 3.73
C ARG A 25 -10.35 14.11 3.89
N ARG A 26 -11.01 15.09 3.25
CA ARG A 26 -12.47 15.23 3.27
C ARG A 26 -13.18 13.98 2.74
N GLN A 27 -12.73 13.45 1.60
CA GLN A 27 -13.30 12.22 1.03
C GLN A 27 -13.14 10.99 1.92
N LEU A 28 -12.04 10.91 2.68
CA LEU A 28 -11.79 9.81 3.60
C LEU A 28 -12.54 10.00 4.92
N ALA A 29 -12.71 11.23 5.40
CA ALA A 29 -13.49 11.55 6.59
C ALA A 29 -14.94 11.08 6.46
N ASP A 30 -15.53 11.18 5.26
CA ASP A 30 -16.88 10.65 4.98
C ASP A 30 -17.04 9.15 5.28
N ARG A 31 -15.94 8.38 5.20
CA ARG A 31 -15.93 6.92 5.44
C ARG A 31 -15.30 6.54 6.78
N THR A 32 -14.46 7.41 7.33
CA THR A 32 -13.69 7.16 8.54
C THR A 32 -13.62 8.48 9.31
N PRO A 33 -14.54 8.70 10.27
CA PRO A 33 -14.68 9.98 10.99
C PRO A 33 -13.40 10.42 11.69
N ALA A 34 -12.52 9.49 12.06
CA ALA A 34 -11.21 9.78 12.64
C ALA A 34 -10.35 10.72 11.77
N PHE A 35 -10.52 10.72 10.44
CA PHE A 35 -9.79 11.63 9.54
C PHE A 35 -10.33 13.08 9.52
N GLU A 36 -11.35 13.40 10.32
CA GLU A 36 -11.69 14.78 10.64
C GLU A 36 -10.52 15.48 11.36
N ASP A 37 -9.77 14.74 12.19
CA ASP A 37 -8.54 15.23 12.81
C ASP A 37 -7.42 15.38 11.75
N ARG A 38 -7.02 16.63 11.52
CA ARG A 38 -5.96 16.98 10.58
C ARG A 38 -4.59 16.45 11.02
N GLN A 39 -4.32 16.40 12.31
CA GLN A 39 -3.03 15.93 12.82
C GLN A 39 -2.92 14.41 12.64
N LEU A 40 -3.95 13.67 13.03
CA LEU A 40 -4.01 12.22 12.81
C LEU A 40 -3.86 11.87 11.33
N PHE A 41 -4.56 12.59 10.44
CA PHE A 41 -4.41 12.39 8.99
C PHE A 41 -2.97 12.62 8.52
N ALA A 42 -2.30 13.66 9.04
CA ALA A 42 -0.93 13.98 8.66
C ALA A 42 0.07 12.92 9.13
N GLU A 43 -0.12 12.37 10.33
CA GLU A 43 0.68 11.28 10.89
C GLU A 43 0.51 10.00 10.06
N VAL A 44 -0.74 9.62 9.76
CA VAL A 44 -1.03 8.45 8.90
C VAL A 44 -0.43 8.62 7.51
N GLU A 45 -0.55 9.79 6.89
CA GLU A 45 0.05 10.04 5.58
C GLU A 45 1.57 9.97 5.61
N ALA A 46 2.22 10.44 6.68
CA ALA A 46 3.67 10.34 6.83
C ALA A 46 4.12 8.87 6.88
N ILE A 47 3.41 8.03 7.64
CA ILE A 47 3.67 6.58 7.72
C ILE A 47 3.50 5.92 6.35
N LEU A 48 2.38 6.18 5.66
CA LEU A 48 2.12 5.62 4.33
C LEU A 48 3.15 6.09 3.29
N ARG A 49 3.60 7.35 3.38
CA ARG A 49 4.65 7.89 2.50
C ARG A 49 6.01 7.25 2.79
N ALA A 50 6.37 7.06 4.06
CA ALA A 50 7.61 6.37 4.44
C ALA A 50 7.62 4.91 3.94
N ALA A 51 6.50 4.20 4.12
CA ALA A 51 6.35 2.83 3.64
C ALA A 51 6.40 2.73 2.10
N SER A 52 5.75 3.65 1.39
CA SER A 52 5.74 3.64 -0.09
C SER A 52 7.06 4.07 -0.76
N THR A 53 7.90 4.83 -0.04
CA THR A 53 9.21 5.27 -0.53
C THR A 53 10.34 4.29 -0.20
N THR A 54 10.10 3.30 0.67
CA THR A 54 11.09 2.29 1.05
C THR A 54 11.28 1.27 -0.08
N PRO A 55 12.43 1.22 -0.78
CA PRO A 55 12.56 0.45 -2.02
C PRO A 55 12.84 -1.06 -1.84
N ASP A 56 12.94 -1.57 -0.61
CA ASP A 56 13.67 -2.83 -0.39
C ASP A 56 12.80 -3.98 0.14
N THR A 57 12.63 -5.00 -0.71
CA THR A 57 12.05 -6.30 -0.33
C THR A 57 12.84 -6.96 0.80
N ALA A 58 14.15 -6.68 0.91
CA ALA A 58 15.04 -7.27 1.91
C ALA A 58 14.74 -6.84 3.36
N ARG A 59 13.92 -5.80 3.57
CA ARG A 59 13.52 -5.33 4.91
C ARG A 59 12.12 -5.79 5.34
N LEU A 60 11.40 -6.47 4.46
CA LEU A 60 10.06 -6.93 4.74
C LEU A 60 10.13 -8.35 5.33
N ILE A 61 9.67 -8.49 6.57
CA ILE A 61 9.56 -9.75 7.31
C ILE A 61 8.30 -10.50 6.88
N LEU A 62 7.23 -9.75 6.54
CA LEU A 62 5.93 -10.33 6.22
C LEU A 62 5.94 -11.25 4.99
N PRO A 63 6.66 -10.95 3.88
CA PRO A 63 6.76 -11.87 2.74
C PRO A 63 7.35 -13.24 3.10
N GLU A 64 8.31 -13.30 4.03
CA GLU A 64 8.90 -14.56 4.51
C GLU A 64 7.91 -15.36 5.39
N LEU A 65 7.04 -14.66 6.13
CA LEU A 65 5.98 -15.27 6.96
C LEU A 65 4.80 -15.79 6.12
N LEU A 66 4.56 -15.22 4.94
CA LEU A 66 3.50 -15.63 4.01
C LEU A 66 3.87 -16.89 3.21
N GLY A 67 5.07 -17.44 3.41
CA GLY A 67 5.51 -18.68 2.78
C GLY A 67 6.01 -18.49 1.35
N GLU A 68 5.80 -19.52 0.52
CA GLU A 68 6.48 -19.63 -0.76
C GLU A 68 6.17 -18.44 -1.69
N PRO A 69 7.20 -17.80 -2.29
CA PRO A 69 7.03 -16.57 -3.07
C PRO A 69 5.99 -16.67 -4.18
N ASP A 70 5.74 -17.85 -4.73
CA ASP A 70 4.76 -18.09 -5.80
C ASP A 70 3.30 -17.97 -5.34
N THR A 71 3.02 -17.99 -4.04
CA THR A 71 1.65 -17.78 -3.52
C THR A 71 1.23 -16.30 -3.56
N TRP A 72 2.19 -15.38 -3.48
CA TRP A 72 1.93 -13.92 -3.45
C TRP A 72 2.62 -13.14 -4.58
N ARG A 73 3.62 -13.72 -5.26
CA ARG A 73 4.16 -13.25 -6.54
C ARG A 73 3.46 -13.99 -7.66
N LEU A 74 2.78 -13.26 -8.54
CA LEU A 74 2.25 -13.86 -9.76
C LEU A 74 3.42 -14.20 -10.70
N THR A 75 3.82 -15.47 -10.74
CA THR A 75 4.81 -16.00 -11.68
C THR A 75 4.14 -16.42 -12.98
N THR A 76 4.37 -15.67 -14.06
CA THR A 76 3.87 -16.01 -15.40
C THR A 76 4.85 -16.94 -16.13
N SER A 77 4.84 -18.23 -15.82
CA SER A 77 5.51 -19.21 -16.67
C SER A 77 4.60 -19.58 -17.85
N LEU A 78 4.60 -18.78 -18.92
CA LEU A 78 3.95 -19.19 -20.17
C LEU A 78 4.81 -20.25 -20.88
N ARG A 79 4.56 -21.54 -20.65
CA ARG A 79 5.17 -22.63 -21.42
C ARG A 79 4.45 -22.78 -22.75
N TYR A 80 5.09 -22.31 -23.83
CA TYR A 80 4.61 -22.51 -25.20
C TYR A 80 4.91 -23.94 -25.68
N GLN A 81 3.89 -24.79 -25.81
CA GLN A 81 3.96 -26.03 -26.60
C GLN A 81 3.40 -25.75 -28.00
N SER A 82 4.25 -25.76 -29.03
CA SER A 82 3.83 -25.55 -30.41
C SER A 82 3.54 -26.89 -31.11
N HIS A 83 2.27 -27.23 -31.30
CA HIS A 83 1.86 -28.32 -32.18
C HIS A 83 1.97 -27.89 -33.65
N ARG A 84 2.70 -28.66 -34.48
CA ARG A 84 2.80 -28.48 -35.94
C ARG A 84 1.81 -29.41 -36.65
N GLY A 85 1.06 -28.88 -37.62
CA GLY A 85 0.26 -29.62 -38.61
C GLY A 85 0.25 -28.87 -39.94
N GLN A 86 0.49 -29.57 -41.06
CA GLN A 86 1.16 -29.00 -42.24
C GLN A 86 0.27 -28.63 -43.44
N ALA A 87 -1.07 -28.68 -43.34
CA ALA A 87 -1.94 -28.51 -44.53
C ALA A 87 -2.77 -27.20 -44.58
N ALA A 88 -3.01 -26.51 -43.47
CA ALA A 88 -3.69 -25.19 -43.43
C ALA A 88 -2.69 -24.01 -43.43
N ALA A 89 -1.47 -24.24 -43.89
CA ALA A 89 -0.29 -23.52 -43.44
C ALA A 89 -0.20 -22.05 -43.91
N SER A 90 -0.67 -21.69 -45.10
CA SER A 90 -0.46 -20.33 -45.65
C SER A 90 -1.39 -19.27 -45.03
N LEU A 91 -2.71 -19.53 -45.04
CA LEU A 91 -3.71 -18.64 -44.41
C LEU A 91 -3.50 -18.60 -42.89
N PHE A 92 -3.21 -19.75 -42.28
CA PHE A 92 -2.89 -19.84 -40.85
C PHE A 92 -1.58 -19.12 -40.51
N MET A 93 -0.54 -19.21 -41.35
CA MET A 93 0.70 -18.43 -41.15
C MET A 93 0.47 -16.93 -41.30
N PHE A 94 -0.37 -16.49 -42.25
CA PHE A 94 -0.70 -15.07 -42.41
C PHE A 94 -1.44 -14.53 -41.18
N VAL A 95 -2.51 -15.20 -40.74
CA VAL A 95 -3.26 -14.82 -39.52
C VAL A 95 -2.35 -14.88 -38.30
N LYS A 96 -1.56 -15.94 -38.15
CA LYS A 96 -0.62 -16.10 -37.04
C LYS A 96 0.42 -14.97 -37.01
N ARG A 97 0.96 -14.55 -38.16
CA ARG A 97 2.00 -13.53 -38.24
C ARG A 97 1.45 -12.10 -38.14
N ARG A 98 0.27 -11.85 -38.71
CA ARG A 98 -0.31 -10.49 -38.83
C ARG A 98 -1.22 -10.12 -37.66
N LEU A 99 -1.91 -11.09 -37.06
CA LEU A 99 -2.86 -10.87 -35.97
C LEU A 99 -2.37 -11.51 -34.67
N LEU A 100 -2.03 -12.81 -34.68
CA LEU A 100 -1.75 -13.52 -33.43
C LEU A 100 -0.44 -13.05 -32.77
N MET A 101 0.65 -12.88 -33.52
CA MET A 101 1.91 -12.39 -32.96
C MET A 101 1.81 -10.99 -32.34
N PRO A 102 1.28 -9.96 -33.02
CA PRO A 102 1.14 -8.64 -32.39
C PRO A 102 0.13 -8.65 -31.24
N LEU A 103 -0.95 -9.43 -31.33
CA LEU A 103 -1.91 -9.57 -30.22
C LEU A 103 -1.26 -10.25 -29.01
N MET A 104 -0.50 -11.32 -29.21
CA MET A 104 0.21 -12.02 -28.14
C MET A 104 1.31 -11.16 -27.55
N ARG A 105 2.02 -10.38 -28.38
CA ARG A 105 3.00 -9.40 -27.92
C ARG A 105 2.33 -8.32 -27.07
N TRP A 106 1.23 -7.77 -27.54
CA TRP A 106 0.46 -6.76 -26.80
C TRP A 106 -0.08 -7.33 -25.49
N LEU A 107 -0.65 -8.54 -25.51
CA LEU A 107 -1.16 -9.21 -24.32
C LEU A 107 -0.03 -9.51 -23.33
N TYR A 108 1.14 -9.91 -23.83
CA TYR A 108 2.32 -10.13 -23.01
C TYR A 108 2.81 -8.84 -22.37
N GLU A 109 3.01 -7.78 -23.16
CA GLU A 109 3.42 -6.45 -22.68
C GLU A 109 2.41 -5.89 -21.66
N TYR A 110 1.12 -5.95 -21.98
CA TYR A 110 0.03 -5.52 -21.09
C TYR A 110 0.01 -6.32 -19.79
N SER A 111 0.05 -7.65 -19.87
CA SER A 111 0.02 -8.50 -18.68
C SER A 111 1.24 -8.27 -17.80
N ARG A 112 2.44 -8.19 -18.40
CA ARG A 112 3.68 -7.87 -17.71
C ARG A 112 3.57 -6.54 -16.96
N ASP A 113 3.13 -5.47 -17.62
CA ASP A 113 2.99 -4.15 -16.99
C ASP A 113 1.98 -4.16 -15.83
N ASN A 114 0.87 -4.89 -15.98
CA ASN A 114 -0.11 -5.03 -14.90
C ASN A 114 0.43 -5.82 -13.72
N PHE A 115 1.17 -6.91 -13.97
CA PHE A 115 1.79 -7.68 -12.89
C PHE A 115 2.91 -6.90 -12.19
N GLU A 116 3.70 -6.11 -12.92
CA GLU A 116 4.70 -5.22 -12.32
C GLU A 116 4.02 -4.18 -11.41
N ARG A 117 2.90 -3.59 -11.85
CA ARG A 117 2.09 -2.67 -11.02
C ARG A 117 1.51 -3.36 -9.79
N GLN A 118 0.94 -4.55 -9.94
CA GLN A 118 0.40 -5.33 -8.82
C GLN A 118 1.49 -5.72 -7.82
N ARG A 119 2.64 -6.18 -8.30
CA ARG A 119 3.79 -6.52 -7.45
C ARG A 119 4.27 -5.31 -6.64
N ARG A 120 4.29 -4.12 -7.26
CA ARG A 120 4.64 -2.87 -6.58
C ARG A 120 3.60 -2.51 -5.51
N THR A 121 2.31 -2.60 -5.83
CA THR A 121 1.24 -2.36 -4.85
C THR A 121 1.33 -3.32 -3.66
N ASN A 122 1.51 -4.63 -3.90
CA ASN A 122 1.66 -5.62 -2.84
C ASN A 122 2.85 -5.31 -1.93
N HIS A 123 3.98 -4.86 -2.49
CA HIS A 123 5.13 -4.45 -1.68
C HIS A 123 4.82 -3.27 -0.76
N VAL A 124 4.19 -2.23 -1.30
CA VAL A 124 3.82 -1.05 -0.51
C VAL A 124 2.84 -1.46 0.61
N LEU A 125 1.85 -2.31 0.30
CA LEU A 125 0.91 -2.82 1.30
C LEU A 125 1.59 -3.62 2.40
N PHE A 126 2.55 -4.50 2.05
CA PHE A 126 3.29 -5.25 3.05
C PHE A 126 4.18 -4.35 3.92
N ALA A 127 4.82 -3.33 3.35
CA ALA A 127 5.56 -2.33 4.11
C ALA A 127 4.64 -1.58 5.08
N CYS A 128 3.49 -1.10 4.61
CA CYS A 128 2.51 -0.44 5.46
C CYS A 128 2.00 -1.35 6.58
N LEU A 129 1.67 -2.60 6.28
CA LEU A 129 1.18 -3.55 7.28
C LEU A 129 2.25 -3.85 8.33
N GLN A 130 3.51 -4.03 7.91
CA GLN A 130 4.62 -4.27 8.83
C GLN A 130 4.87 -3.07 9.75
N GLU A 131 4.81 -1.85 9.23
CA GLU A 131 4.96 -0.63 10.03
C GLU A 131 3.83 -0.50 11.05
N LEU A 132 2.58 -0.71 10.61
CA LEU A 132 1.42 -0.70 11.52
C LEU A 132 1.53 -1.77 12.60
N ALA A 133 2.02 -2.97 12.26
CA ALA A 133 2.22 -4.04 13.22
C ALA A 133 3.30 -3.68 14.25
N LEU A 134 4.40 -3.05 13.81
CA LEU A 134 5.48 -2.57 14.68
C LEU A 134 4.97 -1.48 15.63
N GLU A 135 4.32 -0.45 15.12
CA GLU A 135 3.75 0.64 15.92
C GLU A 135 2.74 0.11 16.93
N THR A 136 1.85 -0.80 16.51
CA THR A 136 0.88 -1.43 17.41
C THR A 136 1.56 -2.23 18.51
N ALA A 137 2.64 -2.96 18.21
CA ALA A 137 3.39 -3.72 19.20
C ALA A 137 4.11 -2.81 20.21
N LEU A 138 4.70 -1.69 19.73
CA LEU A 138 5.32 -0.68 20.59
C LEU A 138 4.30 -0.01 21.51
N LEU A 139 3.16 0.44 20.96
CA LEU A 139 2.07 1.04 21.73
C LEU A 139 1.55 0.09 22.81
N ARG A 140 1.31 -1.19 22.49
CA ARG A 140 0.90 -2.20 23.48
C ARG A 140 1.95 -2.39 24.58
N ARG A 141 3.24 -2.39 24.22
CA ARG A 141 4.33 -2.52 25.19
C ARG A 141 4.36 -1.33 26.15
N ASP A 142 4.17 -0.11 25.64
CA ASP A 142 4.20 1.10 26.46
C ASP A 142 2.96 1.22 27.34
N LEU A 143 1.78 0.85 26.85
CA LEU A 143 0.57 0.73 27.68
C LEU A 143 0.76 -0.29 28.81
N ASN A 144 1.35 -1.45 28.53
CA ASN A 144 1.62 -2.45 29.55
C ASN A 144 2.63 -1.95 30.60
N ARG A 145 3.65 -1.19 30.19
CA ARG A 145 4.61 -0.55 31.11
C ARG A 145 3.93 0.50 31.98
N LEU A 146 3.10 1.35 31.40
CA LEU A 146 2.34 2.37 32.13
C LEU A 146 1.39 1.72 33.13
N ALA A 147 0.65 0.70 32.71
CA ALA A 147 -0.23 -0.10 33.58
C ALA A 147 0.54 -0.76 34.73
N ALA A 148 1.74 -1.29 34.48
CA ALA A 148 2.59 -1.87 35.52
C ALA A 148 3.20 -0.83 36.47
N SER A 149 3.36 0.42 36.01
CA SER A 149 3.89 1.53 36.82
C SER A 149 2.83 2.26 37.65
N LEU A 150 1.54 2.05 37.36
CA LEU A 150 0.45 2.57 38.17
C LEU A 150 0.43 1.83 39.51
N PRO A 151 0.54 2.52 40.66
CA PRO A 151 0.43 1.88 41.95
C PRO A 151 -0.94 1.19 42.05
N ALA A 152 -0.95 -0.06 42.51
CA ALA A 152 -2.17 -0.82 42.76
C ALA A 152 -3.16 0.08 43.50
N ALA A 153 -4.33 0.31 42.89
CA ALA A 153 -5.38 1.11 43.49
C ALA A 153 -5.54 0.69 44.95
N ARG A 154 -5.35 1.65 45.86
CA ARG A 154 -5.47 1.45 47.31
C ARG A 154 -6.80 0.72 47.53
N PRO A 155 -6.83 -0.46 48.18
CA PRO A 155 -8.10 -1.12 48.45
C PRO A 155 -8.99 -0.13 49.18
N ASP A 156 -10.21 0.08 48.66
CA ASP A 156 -11.19 0.97 49.27
C ASP A 156 -11.29 0.60 50.76
N PRO A 157 -11.19 1.59 51.68
CA PRO A 157 -11.39 1.32 53.09
C PRO A 157 -12.76 0.67 53.27
N PRO A 158 -12.89 -0.36 54.12
CA PRO A 158 -14.16 -1.04 54.32
C PRO A 158 -15.24 -0.01 54.65
N HIS A 159 -16.33 -0.03 53.87
CA HIS A 159 -17.51 0.77 54.15
C HIS A 159 -17.92 0.53 55.61
N PRO A 160 -18.09 1.59 56.43
CA PRO A 160 -18.58 1.41 57.79
C PRO A 160 -19.98 0.79 57.70
N THR A 161 -20.12 -0.42 58.22
CA THR A 161 -21.41 -1.05 58.45
C THR A 161 -22.25 -0.15 59.35
N PRO A 162 -23.49 0.20 58.97
CA PRO A 162 -24.36 0.96 59.85
C PRO A 162 -24.70 0.10 61.07
N GLU A 163 -24.22 0.50 62.25
CA GLU A 163 -24.65 -0.06 63.52
C GLU A 163 -26.16 0.16 63.69
N ARG A 164 -26.87 -0.91 64.03
CA ARG A 164 -28.29 -0.92 64.36
C ARG A 164 -28.48 -1.11 65.85
#